data_AF-A0A7Z2VLZ0-F1
#
_entry.id   AF-A0A7Z2VLZ0-F1
#
_cell.length_a   1.000
_cell.length_b   1.000
_cell.length_c   1.000
_cell.angle_alpha   90.00
_cell.angle_beta   90.00
_cell.angle_gamma   90.00
#
_symmetry.space_group_name_H-M   'P 1'
#
loop_
_entity.id
_entity.type
_entity.pdbx_description
1 polymer ?
#
loop_
_entity_poly.entity_id
_entity_poly.type
_entity_poly.pdbx_seq_one_letter_code
_entity_poly.pdbx_strand_id
1 'polypeptide(L)'
;MFSRMHDLSLLEKESIYIPLTSMLAENKDGREQKVYTAYCATIYRQYGIWMQSFSDLVLEKNDKPIYFHASNYIPYLVNQGYQVEVVEGCSIVDYLGAVTVGSYVILSVKDEGSQQINEEIVERLREFGITQMDKTKLRHSFIWIARKKDGASYEVLHEACSTEQLCWEGFLGEALANVASGGALSTNLSRIEVNGIEQSMNQRGFNIVICSPDLRCESRSFDTFVTLYAEGSLFRANPPKSRTSLGKTISHSGGRIDGVDYTNCKEALEHSYAHRGHRVFEVDMEITSDAELVLRHDWESYLYHHLQQQQPEGIQDGQPLTLEQFSNLKIMKQYTPMTIVDLFRFLASYPDAQVVTDTIYIDPRRIEHQFRRIVEAAAPFGYNVLLRIIPQLYTEDMYSVIEKIFPFTRYIYTLYQTKATDDEVVKFVRDKKVKFVACLPERYSRELGKQLKSLGASVFIHTINELDTVREYIHEEVGGFYTDALSSVEVEQQFLAYQVELDTRREMLSVFLAFRFGISEDEALSAFNSVNLRELASISERLFQSQTLEEAYSLLR
;
A
#
# COMPACT_ATOMS: atom_id res chain seq x y z
N MET A 1 -25.65 -28.23 0.09
CA MET A 1 -26.17 -27.75 -1.20
C MET A 1 -27.31 -26.80 -0.89
N PHE A 2 -27.33 -25.48 -1.05
CA PHE A 2 -26.51 -24.47 -1.75
C PHE A 2 -26.70 -23.12 -1.00
N SER A 3 -25.92 -22.79 0.03
CA SER A 3 -25.84 -21.38 0.51
C SER A 3 -24.66 -20.63 -0.13
N ARG A 4 -23.56 -21.34 -0.44
CA ARG A 4 -22.34 -20.82 -1.08
C ARG A 4 -22.52 -20.21 -2.48
N MET A 5 -23.68 -20.41 -3.13
CA MET A 5 -23.93 -19.87 -4.47
C MET A 5 -24.43 -18.43 -4.44
N HIS A 6 -25.01 -17.98 -3.32
CA HIS A 6 -25.51 -16.61 -3.18
C HIS A 6 -24.34 -15.63 -3.08
N ASP A 7 -23.29 -16.00 -2.35
CA ASP A 7 -22.06 -15.19 -2.15
C ASP A 7 -21.35 -14.88 -3.47
N LEU A 8 -21.33 -15.87 -4.40
CA LEU A 8 -20.67 -15.71 -5.71
C LEU A 8 -21.39 -14.72 -6.63
N SER A 9 -22.69 -14.49 -6.43
CA SER A 9 -23.46 -13.51 -7.22
C SER A 9 -23.14 -12.06 -6.86
N LEU A 10 -22.56 -11.84 -5.69
CA LEU A 10 -22.13 -10.52 -5.20
C LEU A 10 -20.72 -10.14 -5.69
N LEU A 11 -19.98 -11.10 -6.26
CA LEU A 11 -18.60 -10.90 -6.67
C LEU A 11 -18.50 -10.20 -8.02
N GLU A 12 -17.66 -9.18 -8.07
CA GLU A 12 -17.31 -8.54 -9.33
C GLU A 12 -16.54 -9.49 -10.25
N LYS A 13 -16.73 -9.29 -11.56
CA LYS A 13 -16.01 -10.06 -12.58
C LYS A 13 -14.50 -9.83 -12.41
N GLU A 14 -13.73 -10.93 -12.42
CA GLU A 14 -12.27 -10.94 -12.26
C GLU A 14 -11.74 -10.59 -10.86
N SER A 15 -12.60 -10.49 -9.85
CA SER A 15 -12.21 -10.31 -8.46
C SER A 15 -11.61 -11.59 -7.84
N ILE A 16 -10.76 -11.42 -6.84
CA ILE A 16 -10.21 -12.55 -6.07
C ILE A 16 -11.20 -12.91 -4.97
N TYR A 17 -11.53 -14.18 -4.80
CA TYR A 17 -12.31 -14.67 -3.66
C TYR A 17 -11.51 -15.65 -2.80
N ILE A 18 -11.43 -15.39 -1.50
CA ILE A 18 -10.71 -16.21 -0.51
C ILE A 18 -11.73 -16.85 0.43
N PRO A 19 -12.02 -18.16 0.27
CA PRO A 19 -13.02 -18.84 1.08
C PRO A 19 -12.56 -19.03 2.52
N LEU A 20 -13.53 -19.21 3.42
CA LEU A 20 -13.34 -19.43 4.87
C LEU A 20 -12.62 -20.77 5.19
N THR A 21 -12.69 -21.75 4.28
CA THR A 21 -12.01 -23.04 4.40
C THR A 21 -11.34 -23.42 3.08
N SER A 22 -10.24 -24.18 3.15
CA SER A 22 -9.58 -24.76 1.99
C SER A 22 -10.57 -25.64 1.24
N MET A 23 -10.97 -25.24 0.03
CA MET A 23 -11.71 -26.13 -0.86
C MET A 23 -10.78 -27.27 -1.28
N LEU A 24 -11.30 -28.48 -1.38
CA LEU A 24 -10.59 -29.56 -2.09
C LEU A 24 -10.91 -29.39 -3.57
N ALA A 25 -9.89 -29.31 -4.41
CA ALA A 25 -10.06 -29.41 -5.85
C ALA A 25 -9.27 -30.62 -6.37
N GLU A 26 -9.89 -31.38 -7.26
CA GLU A 26 -9.22 -32.47 -7.98
C GLU A 26 -8.34 -31.88 -9.09
N ASN A 27 -7.05 -32.19 -9.04
CA ASN A 27 -6.15 -31.90 -10.16
C ASN A 27 -6.48 -32.78 -11.38
N LYS A 28 -5.93 -32.43 -12.55
CA LYS A 28 -6.03 -33.23 -13.79
C LYS A 28 -5.59 -34.70 -13.63
N ASP A 29 -4.86 -35.00 -12.56
CA ASP A 29 -4.32 -36.31 -12.22
C ASP A 29 -5.18 -37.07 -11.19
N GLY A 30 -6.36 -36.56 -10.82
CA GLY A 30 -7.32 -37.21 -9.91
C GLY A 30 -6.91 -37.20 -8.42
N ARG A 31 -5.95 -36.37 -8.02
CA ARG A 31 -5.55 -36.19 -6.61
C ARG A 31 -6.24 -34.97 -6.02
N GLU A 32 -6.92 -35.15 -4.90
CA GLU A 32 -7.48 -34.06 -4.11
C GLU A 32 -6.35 -33.29 -3.41
N GLN A 33 -6.25 -31.99 -3.67
CA GLN A 33 -5.40 -31.07 -2.90
C GLN A 33 -6.23 -29.91 -2.37
N LYS A 34 -5.80 -29.34 -1.23
CA LYS A 34 -6.33 -28.09 -0.71
C LYS A 34 -6.00 -26.99 -1.71
N VAL A 35 -6.96 -26.63 -2.55
CA VAL A 35 -6.84 -25.52 -3.48
C VAL A 35 -7.67 -24.40 -2.89
N TYR A 36 -7.01 -23.29 -2.57
CA TYR A 36 -7.72 -22.05 -2.36
C TYR A 36 -8.32 -21.71 -3.70
N THR A 37 -9.60 -22.03 -3.88
CA THR A 37 -10.33 -21.69 -5.09
C THR A 37 -10.52 -20.18 -5.09
N ALA A 38 -9.45 -19.44 -5.41
CA ALA A 38 -9.50 -18.10 -5.96
C ALA A 38 -10.18 -18.22 -7.33
N TYR A 39 -11.47 -18.52 -7.29
CA TYR A 39 -12.30 -18.54 -8.47
C TYR A 39 -12.33 -17.09 -8.94
N CYS A 40 -11.80 -16.88 -10.14
CA CYS A 40 -11.86 -15.66 -10.94
C CYS A 40 -10.74 -14.62 -10.84
N ALA A 41 -9.45 -14.97 -10.81
CA ALA A 41 -8.45 -14.06 -11.39
C ALA A 41 -7.76 -14.67 -12.62
N THR A 42 -8.24 -14.24 -13.79
CA THR A 42 -7.63 -14.46 -15.11
C THR A 42 -6.14 -14.08 -15.10
N ILE A 43 -5.75 -13.10 -14.29
CA ILE A 43 -4.37 -12.62 -14.10
C ILE A 43 -3.43 -13.70 -13.53
N TYR A 44 -3.77 -14.38 -12.43
CA TYR A 44 -2.85 -15.33 -11.79
C TYR A 44 -2.66 -16.59 -12.64
N ARG A 45 -3.72 -17.02 -13.34
CA ARG A 45 -3.61 -18.08 -14.35
C ARG A 45 -2.77 -17.67 -15.55
N GLN A 46 -2.85 -16.40 -16.00
CA GLN A 46 -2.00 -15.86 -17.07
C GLN A 46 -0.52 -15.81 -16.67
N TYR A 47 -0.21 -15.62 -15.39
CA TYR A 47 1.17 -15.63 -14.85
C TYR A 47 1.62 -16.99 -14.30
N GLY A 48 0.81 -18.05 -14.41
CA GLY A 48 1.16 -19.39 -13.93
C GLY A 48 1.26 -19.53 -12.40
N ILE A 49 0.69 -18.60 -11.64
CA ILE A 49 0.77 -18.57 -10.19
C ILE A 49 -0.39 -19.38 -9.60
N TRP A 50 -0.05 -20.43 -8.85
CA TRP A 50 -1.00 -21.24 -8.08
C TRP A 50 -1.04 -20.73 -6.65
N MET A 51 -2.18 -20.18 -6.23
CA MET A 51 -2.38 -19.70 -4.86
C MET A 51 -2.70 -20.87 -3.92
N GLN A 52 -1.82 -21.12 -2.96
CA GLN A 52 -1.97 -22.15 -1.92
C GLN A 52 -2.27 -21.56 -0.55
N SER A 53 -2.23 -20.24 -0.40
CA SER A 53 -2.41 -19.50 0.85
C SER A 53 -2.64 -18.02 0.58
N PHE A 54 -3.07 -17.27 1.60
CA PHE A 54 -3.16 -15.82 1.53
C PHE A 54 -1.80 -15.15 1.24
N SER A 55 -0.69 -15.72 1.72
CA SER A 55 0.67 -15.22 1.46
C SER A 55 1.10 -15.31 -0.01
N ASP A 56 0.40 -16.08 -0.85
CA ASP A 56 0.70 -16.17 -2.28
C ASP A 56 0.05 -15.03 -3.09
N LEU A 57 -0.74 -14.16 -2.44
CA LEU A 57 -1.29 -12.96 -3.06
C LEU A 57 -0.16 -12.00 -3.43
N VAL A 58 -0.06 -11.71 -4.73
CA VAL A 58 0.82 -10.67 -5.25
C VAL A 58 0.01 -9.37 -5.32
N LEU A 59 -0.22 -8.75 -4.15
CA LEU A 59 -1.05 -7.55 -4.02
C LEU A 59 -0.58 -6.38 -4.89
N GLU A 60 0.72 -6.30 -5.17
CA GLU A 60 1.33 -5.28 -6.04
C GLU A 60 0.84 -5.35 -7.49
N LYS A 61 0.44 -6.55 -7.94
CA LYS A 61 -0.06 -6.82 -9.29
C LYS A 61 -1.58 -6.94 -9.35
N ASN A 62 -2.27 -6.78 -8.21
CA ASN A 62 -3.72 -6.92 -8.12
C ASN A 62 -4.40 -5.54 -8.10
N ASP A 63 -5.03 -5.20 -9.22
CA ASP A 63 -5.86 -4.01 -9.42
C ASP A 63 -7.37 -4.31 -9.29
N LYS A 64 -7.73 -5.52 -8.85
CA LYS A 64 -9.11 -5.96 -8.65
C LYS A 64 -9.47 -6.05 -7.17
N PRO A 65 -10.77 -5.95 -6.82
CA PRO A 65 -11.22 -6.20 -5.46
C PRO A 65 -10.88 -7.61 -4.98
N ILE A 66 -10.58 -7.75 -3.68
CA ILE A 66 -10.38 -9.02 -3.01
C ILE A 66 -11.52 -9.23 -2.02
N TYR A 67 -12.26 -10.31 -2.21
CA TYR A 67 -13.31 -10.76 -1.31
C TYR A 67 -12.77 -11.86 -0.41
N PHE A 68 -13.02 -11.77 0.89
CA PHE A 68 -12.49 -12.73 1.85
C PHE A 68 -13.35 -12.77 3.11
N HIS A 69 -13.28 -13.88 3.85
CA HIS A 69 -14.01 -14.03 5.12
C HIS A 69 -13.12 -13.95 6.36
N ALA A 70 -11.85 -14.32 6.24
CA ALA A 70 -10.97 -14.38 7.38
C ALA A 70 -10.57 -12.95 7.80
N SER A 71 -11.17 -12.46 8.89
CA SER A 71 -11.01 -11.08 9.35
C SER A 71 -9.54 -10.75 9.63
N ASN A 72 -8.73 -11.71 10.07
CA ASN A 72 -7.30 -11.56 10.31
C ASN A 72 -6.49 -11.04 9.09
N TYR A 73 -7.05 -11.03 7.88
CA TYR A 73 -6.44 -10.41 6.69
C TYR A 73 -6.65 -8.90 6.60
N ILE A 74 -7.63 -8.32 7.30
CA ILE A 74 -7.97 -6.89 7.25
C ILE A 74 -6.75 -6.02 7.60
N PRO A 75 -6.03 -6.24 8.72
CA PRO A 75 -4.91 -5.36 9.08
C PRO A 75 -3.81 -5.38 8.02
N TYR A 76 -3.53 -6.55 7.44
CA TYR A 76 -2.55 -6.68 6.37
C TYR A 76 -2.98 -5.93 5.11
N LEU A 77 -4.22 -6.11 4.65
CA LEU A 77 -4.74 -5.45 3.45
C LEU A 77 -4.78 -3.92 3.62
N VAL A 78 -5.25 -3.44 4.78
CA VAL A 78 -5.25 -2.00 5.12
C VAL A 78 -3.83 -1.43 5.15
N ASN A 79 -2.87 -2.14 5.74
CA ASN A 79 -1.46 -1.73 5.73
C ASN A 79 -0.86 -1.66 4.32
N GLN A 80 -1.41 -2.41 3.36
CA GLN A 80 -1.01 -2.32 1.95
C GLN A 80 -1.75 -1.20 1.21
N GLY A 81 -2.65 -0.46 1.87
CA GLY A 81 -3.44 0.63 1.30
C GLY A 81 -4.77 0.21 0.69
N TYR A 82 -5.20 -1.06 0.85
CA TYR A 82 -6.57 -1.44 0.44
C TYR A 82 -7.59 -0.76 1.36
N GLN A 83 -8.69 -0.33 0.79
CA GLN A 83 -9.88 0.09 1.55
C GLN A 83 -10.77 -1.13 1.75
N VAL A 84 -10.96 -1.55 3.01
CA VAL A 84 -11.76 -2.74 3.34
C VAL A 84 -13.15 -2.31 3.82
N GLU A 85 -14.19 -2.95 3.28
CA GLU A 85 -15.58 -2.77 3.68
C GLU A 85 -16.28 -4.12 3.88
N VAL A 86 -17.37 -4.13 4.65
CA VAL A 86 -18.23 -5.31 4.81
C VAL A 86 -19.26 -5.33 3.69
N VAL A 87 -19.32 -6.45 2.96
CA VAL A 87 -20.31 -6.69 1.90
C VAL A 87 -21.54 -7.36 2.47
N GLU A 88 -21.32 -8.35 3.33
CA GLU A 88 -22.37 -9.13 4.00
C GLU A 88 -21.90 -9.58 5.38
N GLY A 89 -22.73 -9.43 6.39
CA GLY A 89 -22.36 -9.82 7.75
C GLY A 89 -23.42 -9.50 8.80
N CYS A 90 -23.26 -10.10 9.97
CA CYS A 90 -24.07 -9.82 11.16
C CYS A 90 -23.18 -9.13 12.19
N SER A 91 -23.51 -7.89 12.56
CA SER A 91 -22.81 -7.18 13.63
C SER A 91 -23.17 -7.77 15.00
N ILE A 92 -22.32 -7.60 16.00
CA ILE A 92 -22.64 -8.04 17.37
C ILE A 92 -23.95 -7.43 17.89
N VAL A 93 -24.25 -6.18 17.52
CA VAL A 93 -25.44 -5.49 18.01
C VAL A 93 -26.69 -6.06 17.34
N ASP A 94 -26.64 -6.35 16.04
CA ASP A 94 -27.76 -6.96 15.34
C ASP A 94 -27.97 -8.41 15.81
N TYR A 95 -26.88 -9.13 16.08
CA TYR A 95 -26.92 -10.48 16.64
C TYR A 95 -27.64 -10.51 17.99
N LEU A 96 -27.25 -9.64 18.93
CA LEU A 96 -27.90 -9.51 20.23
C LEU A 96 -29.33 -8.92 20.12
N GLY A 97 -29.59 -8.10 19.11
CA GLY A 97 -30.94 -7.58 18.82
C GLY A 97 -31.91 -8.69 18.40
N ALA A 98 -31.44 -9.63 17.56
CA ALA A 98 -32.25 -10.68 16.94
C ALA A 98 -32.49 -11.92 17.82
N VAL A 99 -31.90 -11.99 19.02
CA VAL A 99 -32.07 -13.13 19.93
C VAL A 99 -33.55 -13.35 20.28
N THR A 100 -33.97 -14.61 20.24
CA THR A 100 -35.35 -15.00 20.55
C THR A 100 -35.68 -14.72 22.02
N VAL A 101 -36.83 -14.10 22.27
CA VAL A 101 -37.35 -13.83 23.63
C VAL A 101 -37.35 -15.10 24.49
N GLY A 102 -36.90 -14.96 25.74
CA GLY A 102 -36.81 -16.03 26.71
C GLY A 102 -35.49 -16.80 26.69
N SER A 103 -34.66 -16.64 25.64
CA SER A 103 -33.34 -17.28 25.54
C SER A 103 -32.34 -16.67 26.51
N TYR A 104 -31.38 -17.47 26.95
CA TYR A 104 -30.24 -17.03 27.74
C TYR A 104 -29.06 -16.72 26.83
N VAL A 105 -28.36 -15.62 27.09
CA VAL A 105 -27.15 -15.22 26.38
C VAL A 105 -26.01 -15.17 27.38
N ILE A 106 -24.92 -15.84 27.05
CA ILE A 106 -23.69 -15.92 27.84
C ILE A 106 -22.59 -15.33 26.98
N LEU A 107 -21.93 -14.28 27.44
CA LEU A 107 -20.80 -13.64 26.78
C LEU A 107 -19.58 -13.76 27.68
N SER A 108 -18.47 -14.22 27.09
CA SER A 108 -17.15 -14.21 27.72
C SER A 108 -16.10 -13.62 26.79
N VAL A 109 -15.10 -12.95 27.35
CA VAL A 109 -13.97 -12.37 26.60
C VAL A 109 -12.75 -13.27 26.68
N LYS A 110 -12.04 -13.41 25.56
CA LYS A 110 -10.68 -13.93 25.47
C LYS A 110 -9.88 -13.04 24.52
N ASP A 111 -8.70 -12.59 24.92
CA ASP A 111 -7.82 -11.67 24.16
C ASP A 111 -8.58 -10.57 23.41
N GLU A 112 -8.56 -9.36 23.92
CA GLU A 112 -9.26 -8.24 23.28
C GLU A 112 -8.24 -7.12 23.07
N GLY A 113 -8.18 -6.60 21.85
CA GLY A 113 -7.72 -5.25 21.59
C GLY A 113 -8.78 -4.56 20.74
N SER A 114 -8.84 -3.22 20.72
CA SER A 114 -10.09 -2.55 20.38
C SER A 114 -9.99 -1.49 19.28
N GLN A 115 -9.62 -1.87 18.07
CA GLN A 115 -9.55 -0.89 16.97
C GLN A 115 -10.93 -0.45 16.48
N GLN A 116 -11.96 -1.29 16.64
CA GLN A 116 -13.26 -1.09 15.99
C GLN A 116 -14.41 -0.68 16.95
N ILE A 117 -14.21 -0.76 18.27
CA ILE A 117 -15.23 -0.36 19.26
C ILE A 117 -15.20 1.17 19.44
N ASN A 118 -16.11 1.86 18.76
CA ASN A 118 -16.34 3.30 18.93
C ASN A 118 -17.38 3.60 20.04
N GLU A 119 -17.65 4.88 20.31
CA GLU A 119 -18.61 5.28 21.36
C GLU A 119 -20.05 4.84 21.08
N GLU A 120 -20.49 4.93 19.82
CA GLU A 120 -21.82 4.51 19.39
C GLU A 120 -22.08 3.03 19.70
N ILE A 121 -21.09 2.16 19.45
CA ILE A 121 -21.21 0.72 19.74
C ILE A 121 -21.27 0.48 21.24
N VAL A 122 -20.46 1.18 22.03
CA VAL A 122 -20.52 1.07 23.50
C VAL A 122 -21.89 1.49 24.02
N GLU A 123 -22.48 2.57 23.48
CA GLU A 123 -23.83 3.00 23.85
C GLU A 123 -24.89 1.94 23.51
N ARG A 124 -24.84 1.35 22.32
CA ARG A 124 -25.78 0.27 21.94
C ARG A 124 -25.61 -1.00 22.79
N LEU A 125 -24.38 -1.34 23.18
CA LEU A 125 -24.15 -2.47 24.09
C LEU A 125 -24.71 -2.16 25.51
N ARG A 126 -24.65 -0.91 25.97
CA ARG A 126 -25.26 -0.50 27.25
C ARG A 126 -26.78 -0.62 27.23
N GLU A 127 -27.44 -0.43 26.09
CA GLU A 127 -28.88 -0.67 25.95
C GLU A 127 -29.26 -2.13 26.24
N PHE A 128 -28.33 -3.08 26.02
CA PHE A 128 -28.49 -4.48 26.41
C PHE A 128 -28.16 -4.75 27.87
N GLY A 129 -27.77 -3.75 28.66
CA GLY A 129 -27.36 -3.91 30.05
C GLY A 129 -25.90 -4.34 30.24
N ILE A 130 -25.05 -4.16 29.22
CA ILE A 130 -23.60 -4.32 29.33
C ILE A 130 -23.02 -2.97 29.75
N THR A 131 -22.85 -2.76 31.06
CA THR A 131 -22.53 -1.45 31.65
C THR A 131 -21.09 -1.32 32.15
N GLN A 132 -20.46 -2.44 32.52
CA GLN A 132 -19.11 -2.43 33.10
C GLN A 132 -18.00 -2.42 32.06
N MET A 133 -18.33 -2.69 30.80
CA MET A 133 -17.38 -2.65 29.68
C MET A 133 -17.33 -1.26 29.05
N ASP A 134 -16.14 -0.70 28.95
CA ASP A 134 -15.83 0.56 28.28
C ASP A 134 -14.48 0.46 27.56
N LYS A 135 -14.14 1.48 26.75
CA LYS A 135 -12.91 1.52 25.94
C LYS A 135 -11.61 1.24 26.73
N THR A 136 -11.59 1.51 28.03
CA THR A 136 -10.38 1.33 28.86
C THR A 136 -10.22 -0.07 29.41
N LYS A 137 -11.31 -0.86 29.43
CA LYS A 137 -11.36 -2.20 30.04
C LYS A 137 -11.43 -3.31 29.01
N LEU A 138 -11.22 -3.01 27.74
CA LEU A 138 -11.48 -3.98 26.69
C LEU A 138 -10.55 -5.20 26.82
N ARG A 139 -9.32 -5.02 27.31
CA ARG A 139 -8.36 -6.12 27.60
C ARG A 139 -8.67 -6.96 28.86
N HIS A 140 -9.67 -6.60 29.66
CA HIS A 140 -10.00 -7.27 30.92
C HIS A 140 -10.76 -8.58 30.69
N SER A 141 -10.78 -9.43 31.71
CA SER A 141 -11.73 -10.53 31.78
C SER A 141 -13.14 -9.97 31.94
N PHE A 142 -14.09 -10.51 31.20
CA PHE A 142 -15.47 -10.05 31.20
C PHE A 142 -16.44 -11.21 31.05
N ILE A 143 -17.43 -11.27 31.95
CA ILE A 143 -18.57 -12.19 31.87
C ILE A 143 -19.83 -11.36 31.90
N TRP A 144 -20.72 -11.62 30.94
CA TRP A 144 -22.08 -11.08 30.95
C TRP A 144 -23.08 -12.20 30.65
N ILE A 145 -24.08 -12.33 31.51
CA ILE A 145 -25.11 -13.36 31.41
C ILE A 145 -26.45 -12.67 31.56
N ALA A 146 -27.32 -12.86 30.58
CA ALA A 146 -28.64 -12.25 30.58
C ALA A 146 -29.69 -13.13 29.92
N ARG A 147 -30.96 -12.85 30.25
CA ARG A 147 -32.12 -13.47 29.60
C ARG A 147 -32.85 -12.44 28.74
N LYS A 148 -33.14 -12.78 27.49
CA LYS A 148 -33.88 -11.90 26.58
C LYS A 148 -35.32 -11.70 27.08
N LYS A 149 -35.75 -10.44 27.25
CA LYS A 149 -37.11 -10.09 27.73
C LYS A 149 -38.05 -9.74 26.59
N ASP A 150 -37.81 -8.61 25.92
CA ASP A 150 -38.57 -8.15 24.76
C ASP A 150 -37.66 -7.28 23.87
N GLY A 151 -38.00 -7.08 22.60
CA GLY A 151 -37.32 -6.12 21.72
C GLY A 151 -35.78 -6.13 21.84
N ALA A 152 -35.20 -5.05 22.34
CA ALA A 152 -33.78 -4.91 22.66
C ALA A 152 -33.45 -5.14 24.15
N SER A 153 -34.43 -5.39 25.03
CA SER A 153 -34.22 -5.47 26.48
C SER A 153 -33.77 -6.85 26.97
N TYR A 154 -32.93 -6.82 28.01
CA TYR A 154 -32.37 -7.99 28.66
C TYR A 154 -32.52 -7.91 30.18
N GLU A 155 -32.77 -9.06 30.80
CA GLU A 155 -32.62 -9.26 32.23
C GLU A 155 -31.20 -9.72 32.53
N VAL A 156 -30.36 -8.82 33.04
CA VAL A 156 -28.99 -9.15 33.42
C VAL A 156 -29.01 -10.00 34.69
N LEU A 157 -28.53 -11.23 34.58
CA LEU A 157 -28.41 -12.19 35.69
C LEU A 157 -27.05 -12.07 36.36
N HIS A 158 -26.00 -11.80 35.57
CA HIS A 158 -24.65 -11.60 36.06
C HIS A 158 -23.86 -10.69 35.11
N GLU A 159 -23.07 -9.78 35.68
CA GLU A 159 -22.09 -8.99 34.95
C GLU A 159 -20.86 -8.78 35.84
N ALA A 160 -19.68 -9.11 35.33
CA ALA A 160 -18.43 -8.92 36.03
C ALA A 160 -17.30 -8.53 35.07
N CYS A 161 -16.43 -7.62 35.52
CA CYS A 161 -15.24 -7.17 34.80
C CYS A 161 -14.04 -7.15 35.77
N SER A 162 -12.91 -7.75 35.38
CA SER A 162 -11.71 -7.84 36.23
C SER A 162 -10.43 -7.98 35.42
N THR A 163 -9.30 -7.50 35.96
CA THR A 163 -7.97 -7.79 35.41
C THR A 163 -7.52 -9.23 35.67
N GLU A 164 -8.15 -9.91 36.63
CA GLU A 164 -7.94 -11.33 36.94
C GLU A 164 -8.96 -12.22 36.21
N GLN A 165 -8.72 -13.54 36.18
CA GLN A 165 -9.67 -14.47 35.61
C GLN A 165 -10.99 -14.45 36.39
N LEU A 166 -12.10 -14.43 35.65
CA LEU A 166 -13.44 -14.55 36.19
C LEU A 166 -13.95 -15.98 35.99
N CYS A 167 -14.66 -16.49 37.00
CA CYS A 167 -15.40 -17.74 36.94
C CYS A 167 -16.82 -17.51 37.45
N TRP A 168 -17.80 -18.10 36.79
CA TRP A 168 -19.19 -18.10 37.23
C TRP A 168 -19.78 -19.50 37.07
N GLU A 169 -20.54 -19.94 38.07
CA GLU A 169 -21.29 -21.20 38.06
C GLU A 169 -22.72 -20.90 38.51
N GLY A 170 -23.70 -21.42 37.77
CA GLY A 170 -25.11 -21.21 38.11
C GLY A 170 -26.08 -21.89 37.15
N PHE A 171 -27.36 -21.74 37.44
CA PHE A 171 -28.44 -22.35 36.65
C PHE A 171 -29.05 -21.35 35.66
N LEU A 172 -29.21 -21.77 34.41
CA LEU A 172 -29.93 -21.07 33.34
C LEU A 172 -31.21 -21.87 33.05
N GLY A 173 -32.28 -21.57 33.80
CA GLY A 173 -33.45 -22.44 33.85
C GLY A 173 -33.09 -23.73 34.59
N GLU A 174 -33.17 -24.87 33.89
CA GLU A 174 -32.79 -26.18 34.45
C GLU A 174 -31.36 -26.60 34.09
N ALA A 175 -30.67 -25.85 33.21
CA ALA A 175 -29.32 -26.18 32.76
C ALA A 175 -28.26 -25.61 33.70
N LEU A 176 -27.27 -26.43 34.07
CA LEU A 176 -26.09 -25.97 34.80
C LEU A 176 -25.09 -25.35 33.82
N ALA A 177 -24.63 -24.15 34.08
CA ALA A 177 -23.66 -23.45 33.26
C ALA A 177 -22.41 -23.05 34.06
N ASN A 178 -21.24 -23.30 33.49
CA ASN A 178 -19.93 -22.92 34.02
C ASN A 178 -19.23 -22.02 33.00
N VAL A 179 -18.88 -20.81 33.41
CA VAL A 179 -18.26 -19.80 32.55
C VAL A 179 -16.92 -19.41 33.13
N ALA A 180 -15.89 -19.35 32.30
CA ALA A 180 -14.62 -18.72 32.64
C ALA A 180 -14.21 -17.72 31.54
N SER A 181 -13.76 -16.54 31.97
CA SER A 181 -13.19 -15.53 31.10
C SER A 181 -11.86 -15.07 31.68
N GLY A 182 -10.82 -15.14 30.85
CA GLY A 182 -9.51 -14.55 31.10
C GLY A 182 -9.21 -13.59 29.96
N GLY A 183 -9.23 -12.29 30.22
CA GLY A 183 -8.84 -11.27 29.24
C GLY A 183 -7.35 -11.38 28.87
N ALA A 184 -6.90 -10.50 27.97
CA ALA A 184 -5.50 -10.46 27.53
C ALA A 184 -4.50 -10.20 28.67
N LEU A 185 -4.97 -9.60 29.77
CA LEU A 185 -4.17 -9.31 30.97
C LEU A 185 -4.13 -10.47 32.00
N SER A 186 -4.86 -11.56 31.75
CA SER A 186 -4.97 -12.70 32.66
C SER A 186 -4.60 -14.01 31.95
N THR A 187 -5.46 -15.03 32.04
CA THR A 187 -5.23 -16.37 31.50
C THR A 187 -5.52 -16.52 30.01
N ASN A 188 -6.05 -15.47 29.36
CA ASN A 188 -6.34 -15.45 27.94
C ASN A 188 -7.21 -16.64 27.47
N LEU A 189 -8.37 -16.82 28.09
CA LEU A 189 -9.24 -17.98 27.96
C LEU A 189 -10.71 -17.58 27.87
N SER A 190 -11.47 -18.25 27.03
CA SER A 190 -12.94 -18.24 27.06
C SER A 190 -13.44 -19.67 27.14
N ARG A 191 -14.25 -19.95 28.15
CA ARG A 191 -14.86 -21.26 28.39
C ARG A 191 -16.31 -21.07 28.79
N ILE A 192 -17.24 -21.72 28.08
CA ILE A 192 -18.67 -21.69 28.39
C ILE A 192 -19.18 -23.11 28.28
N GLU A 193 -19.34 -23.79 29.41
CA GLU A 193 -19.90 -25.13 29.48
C GLU A 193 -21.37 -25.04 29.86
N VAL A 194 -22.23 -25.74 29.13
CA VAL A 194 -23.67 -25.89 29.46
C VAL A 194 -23.98 -27.38 29.55
N ASN A 195 -24.49 -27.82 30.70
CA ASN A 195 -24.72 -29.23 31.05
C ASN A 195 -23.48 -30.11 30.82
N GLY A 196 -22.29 -29.57 31.12
CA GLY A 196 -21.01 -30.26 30.97
C GLY A 196 -20.49 -30.37 29.54
N ILE A 197 -21.14 -29.71 28.57
CA ILE A 197 -20.69 -29.65 27.17
C ILE A 197 -20.09 -28.27 26.92
N GLU A 198 -18.84 -28.22 26.48
CA GLU A 198 -18.18 -26.98 26.04
C GLU A 198 -18.88 -26.41 24.80
N GLN A 199 -19.32 -25.16 24.92
CA GLN A 199 -19.99 -24.42 23.85
C GLN A 199 -19.14 -23.25 23.34
N SER A 200 -18.14 -22.76 24.09
CA SER A 200 -17.32 -21.64 23.62
C SER A 200 -16.43 -22.04 22.44
N MET A 201 -16.24 -21.10 21.52
CA MET A 201 -15.29 -21.24 20.41
C MET A 201 -13.85 -20.94 20.84
N ASN A 202 -13.66 -20.36 22.03
CA ASN A 202 -12.37 -19.97 22.60
C ASN A 202 -11.50 -19.13 21.62
N GLN A 203 -12.15 -18.25 20.85
CA GLN A 203 -11.54 -17.35 19.87
C GLN A 203 -11.21 -15.99 20.47
N ARG A 204 -10.38 -15.21 19.77
CA ARG A 204 -10.09 -13.82 20.14
C ARG A 204 -11.37 -12.96 20.12
N GLY A 205 -11.53 -12.05 21.07
CA GLY A 205 -12.67 -11.14 21.22
C GLY A 205 -13.82 -11.71 22.06
N PHE A 206 -15.06 -11.39 21.67
CA PHE A 206 -16.27 -11.87 22.35
C PHE A 206 -16.63 -13.27 21.89
N ASN A 207 -16.84 -14.17 22.85
CA ASN A 207 -17.38 -15.50 22.61
C ASN A 207 -18.76 -15.55 23.26
N ILE A 208 -19.80 -15.76 22.44
CA ILE A 208 -21.20 -15.69 22.84
C ILE A 208 -21.87 -17.04 22.61
N VAL A 209 -22.56 -17.52 23.63
CA VAL A 209 -23.42 -18.71 23.58
C VAL A 209 -24.85 -18.28 23.86
N ILE A 210 -25.77 -18.59 22.95
CA ILE A 210 -27.20 -18.38 23.14
C ILE A 210 -27.82 -19.75 23.37
N CYS A 211 -28.51 -19.93 24.49
CA CYS A 211 -29.30 -21.12 24.75
C CYS A 211 -30.79 -20.76 24.71
N SER A 212 -31.50 -21.37 23.76
CA SER A 212 -32.95 -21.20 23.60
C SER A 212 -33.73 -21.76 24.81
N PRO A 213 -35.02 -21.43 24.97
CA PRO A 213 -35.84 -21.97 26.04
C PRO A 213 -35.93 -23.51 26.05
N ASP A 214 -35.75 -24.18 24.90
CA ASP A 214 -35.66 -25.64 24.78
C ASP A 214 -34.23 -26.19 24.94
N LEU A 215 -33.30 -25.37 25.46
CA LEU A 215 -31.92 -25.72 25.80
C LEU A 215 -31.04 -26.12 24.61
N ARG A 216 -31.37 -25.67 23.39
CA ARG A 216 -30.45 -25.75 22.25
C ARG A 216 -29.52 -24.55 22.30
N CYS A 217 -28.21 -24.80 22.28
CA CYS A 217 -27.22 -23.74 22.31
C CYS A 217 -26.61 -23.51 20.92
N GLU A 218 -26.42 -22.25 20.57
CA GLU A 218 -25.65 -21.80 19.41
C GLU A 218 -24.51 -20.89 19.86
N SER A 219 -23.37 -20.97 19.18
CA SER A 219 -22.16 -20.26 19.56
C SER A 219 -21.67 -19.37 18.43
N ARG A 220 -21.19 -18.18 18.79
CA ARG A 220 -20.58 -17.22 17.86
C ARG A 220 -19.41 -16.51 18.51
N SER A 221 -18.43 -16.11 17.69
CA SER A 221 -17.34 -15.23 18.10
C SER A 221 -17.28 -13.94 17.28
N PHE A 222 -16.89 -12.84 17.93
CA PHE A 222 -16.68 -11.53 17.33
C PHE A 222 -15.28 -11.01 17.68
N ASP A 223 -14.40 -10.89 16.70
CA ASP A 223 -13.00 -10.47 16.89
C ASP A 223 -12.87 -8.95 16.95
N THR A 224 -13.12 -8.38 18.11
CA THR A 224 -13.18 -6.93 18.34
C THR A 224 -11.89 -6.16 18.02
N PHE A 225 -10.75 -6.83 17.87
CA PHE A 225 -9.49 -6.22 17.41
C PHE A 225 -9.51 -5.89 15.93
N VAL A 226 -10.23 -6.68 15.15
CA VAL A 226 -10.20 -6.61 13.70
C VAL A 226 -11.55 -6.22 13.11
N THR A 227 -12.64 -6.72 13.68
CA THR A 227 -14.01 -6.53 13.17
C THR A 227 -15.08 -6.83 14.24
N LEU A 228 -16.19 -6.08 14.22
CA LEU A 228 -17.34 -6.32 15.11
C LEU A 228 -18.43 -7.19 14.49
N TYR A 229 -18.04 -8.01 13.52
CA TYR A 229 -18.91 -8.89 12.77
C TYR A 229 -18.60 -10.36 13.05
N ALA A 230 -19.62 -11.20 12.94
CA ALA A 230 -19.51 -12.63 13.20
C ALA A 230 -18.59 -13.34 12.20
N GLU A 231 -17.99 -14.46 12.63
CA GLU A 231 -17.31 -15.38 11.72
C GLU A 231 -18.28 -15.84 10.60
N GLY A 232 -17.84 -15.71 9.35
CA GLY A 232 -18.68 -15.92 8.18
C GLY A 232 -18.97 -14.64 7.38
N SER A 233 -18.72 -13.45 7.94
CA SER A 233 -18.85 -12.20 7.19
C SER A 233 -17.97 -12.16 5.95
N LEU A 234 -18.50 -11.57 4.87
CA LEU A 234 -17.81 -11.34 3.62
C LEU A 234 -17.30 -9.89 3.58
N PHE A 235 -15.99 -9.73 3.49
CA PHE A 235 -15.32 -8.44 3.34
C PHE A 235 -14.90 -8.24 1.89
N ARG A 236 -14.90 -6.98 1.43
CA ARG A 236 -14.34 -6.53 0.14
C ARG A 236 -13.20 -5.56 0.41
N ALA A 237 -12.01 -5.92 -0.05
CA ALA A 237 -10.85 -5.04 -0.08
C ALA A 237 -10.70 -4.42 -1.47
N ASN A 238 -10.93 -3.12 -1.55
CA ASN A 238 -10.76 -2.31 -2.75
C ASN A 238 -9.30 -1.90 -2.91
N PRO A 239 -8.66 -2.17 -4.07
CA PRO A 239 -7.27 -1.79 -4.31
C PRO A 239 -7.11 -0.27 -4.24
N PRO A 240 -5.93 0.23 -3.84
CA PRO A 240 -5.70 1.67 -3.78
C PRO A 240 -5.80 2.26 -5.19
N LYS A 241 -6.41 3.44 -5.31
CA LYS A 241 -6.66 4.12 -6.59
C LYS A 241 -5.38 4.46 -7.39
N SER A 242 -4.19 4.40 -6.76
CA SER A 242 -2.90 4.61 -7.42
C SER A 242 -1.83 3.72 -6.78
N ARG A 243 -1.59 2.52 -7.33
CA ARG A 243 -0.40 1.70 -7.03
C ARG A 243 0.67 1.73 -8.12
N THR A 244 0.40 2.37 -9.25
CA THR A 244 1.26 2.34 -10.44
C THR A 244 2.08 3.61 -10.65
N SER A 245 1.83 4.69 -9.91
CA SER A 245 2.62 5.92 -10.02
C SER A 245 3.67 6.01 -8.91
N LEU A 246 4.88 6.44 -9.27
CA LEU A 246 6.02 6.64 -8.38
C LEU A 246 5.90 7.97 -7.60
N GLY A 247 4.69 8.54 -7.49
CA GLY A 247 4.50 9.95 -7.16
C GLY A 247 4.94 10.88 -8.29
N LYS A 248 4.97 12.20 -8.02
CA LYS A 248 5.46 13.24 -8.96
C LYS A 248 6.88 13.69 -8.66
N THR A 249 7.43 13.26 -7.54
CA THR A 249 8.77 13.64 -7.07
C THR A 249 9.56 12.44 -6.58
N ILE A 250 10.88 12.51 -6.80
CA ILE A 250 11.88 11.65 -6.17
C ILE A 250 12.84 12.58 -5.44
N SER A 251 13.02 12.37 -4.14
CA SER A 251 13.97 13.15 -3.34
C SER A 251 15.39 12.71 -3.68
N HIS A 252 16.13 13.55 -4.41
CA HIS A 252 17.47 13.26 -4.92
C HIS A 252 18.51 13.23 -3.79
N SER A 253 19.30 12.16 -3.72
CA SER A 253 20.27 11.84 -2.65
C SER A 253 19.70 12.01 -1.24
N GLY A 254 18.43 11.63 -1.03
CA GLY A 254 17.68 11.85 0.22
C GLY A 254 17.19 13.29 0.46
N GLY A 255 17.56 14.24 -0.40
CA GLY A 255 17.18 15.65 -0.37
C GLY A 255 18.23 16.56 0.29
N ARG A 256 18.15 17.86 -0.02
CA ARG A 256 19.02 18.90 0.55
C ARG A 256 18.70 19.17 2.01
N ILE A 257 19.71 19.22 2.86
CA ILE A 257 19.60 19.60 4.26
C ILE A 257 20.62 20.70 4.59
N ASP A 258 20.20 21.74 5.32
CA ASP A 258 21.04 22.90 5.66
C ASP A 258 21.82 23.51 4.48
N GLY A 259 21.21 23.51 3.30
CA GLY A 259 21.78 24.07 2.07
C GLY A 259 22.74 23.14 1.31
N VAL A 260 22.95 21.90 1.77
CA VAL A 260 23.86 20.92 1.15
C VAL A 260 23.07 19.73 0.60
N ASP A 261 23.25 19.43 -0.69
CA ASP A 261 22.72 18.26 -1.41
C ASP A 261 23.74 17.10 -1.41
N TYR A 262 23.43 15.96 -2.04
CA TYR A 262 24.26 14.74 -2.10
C TYR A 262 24.61 14.11 -0.73
N THR A 263 23.95 14.54 0.34
CA THR A 263 24.31 14.10 1.70
C THR A 263 24.02 12.63 1.94
N ASN A 264 22.92 12.10 1.39
CA ASN A 264 22.45 10.74 1.64
C ASN A 264 22.36 10.38 3.14
N CYS A 265 22.25 11.39 4.01
CA CYS A 265 22.30 11.19 5.45
C CYS A 265 20.92 10.87 6.01
N LYS A 266 20.92 10.23 7.18
CA LYS A 266 19.69 9.86 7.89
C LYS A 266 18.75 11.04 8.05
N GLU A 267 19.29 12.16 8.51
CA GLU A 267 18.52 13.35 8.82
C GLU A 267 17.91 13.99 7.55
N ALA A 268 18.58 13.91 6.40
CA ALA A 268 18.03 14.37 5.13
C ALA A 268 16.83 13.51 4.69
N LEU A 269 16.95 12.18 4.72
CA LEU A 269 15.85 11.28 4.39
C LEU A 269 14.64 11.49 5.32
N GLU A 270 14.88 11.56 6.63
CA GLU A 270 13.83 11.79 7.64
C GLU A 270 13.18 13.16 7.46
N HIS A 271 13.97 14.22 7.21
CA HIS A 271 13.44 15.55 6.95
C HIS A 271 12.60 15.60 5.67
N SER A 272 13.10 15.00 4.58
CA SER A 272 12.39 14.95 3.30
C SER A 272 11.08 14.16 3.41
N TYR A 273 11.04 13.08 4.19
CA TYR A 273 9.82 12.34 4.48
C TYR A 273 8.82 13.15 5.31
N ALA A 274 9.26 13.69 6.45
CA ALA A 274 8.40 14.28 7.47
C ALA A 274 7.95 15.71 7.13
N HIS A 275 8.80 16.49 6.48
CA HIS A 275 8.58 17.93 6.25
C HIS A 275 8.39 18.30 4.77
N ARG A 276 8.91 17.50 3.84
CA ARG A 276 8.71 17.70 2.39
C ARG A 276 7.72 16.74 1.75
N GLY A 277 7.18 15.79 2.53
CA GLY A 277 6.12 14.88 2.08
C GLY A 277 6.57 13.84 1.06
N HIS A 278 7.88 13.66 0.84
CA HIS A 278 8.38 12.68 -0.12
C HIS A 278 8.08 11.25 0.34
N ARG A 279 7.77 10.38 -0.62
CA ARG A 279 7.61 8.93 -0.43
C ARG A 279 8.56 8.10 -1.27
N VAL A 280 9.23 8.73 -2.23
CA VAL A 280 10.26 8.09 -3.05
C VAL A 280 11.56 8.87 -2.90
N PHE A 281 12.62 8.16 -2.57
CA PHE A 281 13.94 8.71 -2.34
C PHE A 281 14.89 8.06 -3.32
N GLU A 282 15.71 8.84 -4.00
CA GLU A 282 16.90 8.30 -4.63
C GLU A 282 18.04 8.37 -3.61
N VAL A 283 18.85 7.31 -3.58
CA VAL A 283 20.04 7.26 -2.73
C VAL A 283 21.21 6.71 -3.52
N ASP A 284 22.33 7.41 -3.40
CA ASP A 284 23.59 7.02 -3.98
C ASP A 284 24.20 5.87 -3.19
N MET A 285 24.77 4.88 -3.86
CA MET A 285 25.33 3.69 -3.22
C MET A 285 26.73 3.39 -3.74
N GLU A 286 27.67 3.28 -2.81
CA GLU A 286 29.06 3.01 -3.11
C GLU A 286 29.67 1.94 -2.18
N ILE A 287 30.74 1.28 -2.63
CA ILE A 287 31.41 0.19 -1.93
C ILE A 287 32.63 0.72 -1.17
N THR A 288 32.77 0.28 0.08
CA THR A 288 33.93 0.53 0.93
C THR A 288 35.12 -0.37 0.59
N SER A 289 36.31 -0.06 1.08
CA SER A 289 37.53 -0.87 0.86
C SER A 289 37.44 -2.29 1.44
N ASP A 290 36.57 -2.50 2.43
CA ASP A 290 36.21 -3.78 3.05
C ASP A 290 34.91 -4.39 2.47
N ALA A 291 34.50 -3.93 1.28
CA ALA A 291 33.43 -4.49 0.45
C ALA A 291 31.99 -4.35 1.01
N GLU A 292 31.76 -3.37 1.87
CA GLU A 292 30.44 -3.03 2.43
C GLU A 292 29.75 -1.95 1.61
N LEU A 293 28.41 -1.94 1.58
CA LEU A 293 27.63 -0.98 0.80
C LEU A 293 27.18 0.20 1.69
N VAL A 294 27.57 1.40 1.28
CA VAL A 294 27.30 2.65 1.98
C VAL A 294 26.55 3.62 1.10
N LEU A 295 25.81 4.54 1.73
CA LEU A 295 25.04 5.56 1.04
C LEU A 295 25.93 6.79 0.81
N ARG A 296 26.45 6.91 -0.42
CA ARG A 296 27.42 7.92 -0.84
C ARG A 296 27.54 7.94 -2.37
N HIS A 297 27.76 9.13 -2.95
CA HIS A 297 27.92 9.33 -4.39
C HIS A 297 29.26 8.82 -4.94
N ASP A 298 30.41 9.22 -4.38
CA ASP A 298 31.75 8.74 -4.80
C ASP A 298 32.82 8.97 -3.72
N TRP A 299 34.08 8.60 -3.98
CA TRP A 299 35.21 8.83 -3.06
C TRP A 299 36.16 9.95 -3.48
N GLU A 300 35.74 10.83 -4.39
CA GLU A 300 36.56 11.90 -4.92
C GLU A 300 36.68 13.08 -3.93
N SER A 301 37.81 13.78 -3.96
CA SER A 301 38.14 14.89 -3.04
C SER A 301 37.07 15.99 -3.03
N TYR A 302 36.44 16.26 -4.18
CA TYR A 302 35.41 17.29 -4.27
C TYR A 302 34.22 17.00 -3.35
N LEU A 303 33.83 15.73 -3.20
CA LEU A 303 32.67 15.36 -2.38
C LEU A 303 32.98 15.51 -0.90
N TYR A 304 34.21 15.24 -0.46
CA TYR A 304 34.63 15.54 0.92
C TYR A 304 34.49 17.03 1.23
N HIS A 305 34.95 17.89 0.32
CA HIS A 305 34.82 19.34 0.49
C HIS A 305 33.35 19.78 0.52
N HIS A 306 32.54 19.27 -0.41
CA HIS A 306 31.10 19.56 -0.51
C HIS A 306 30.34 19.18 0.75
N LEU A 307 30.58 17.97 1.26
CA LEU A 307 29.96 17.44 2.48
C LEU A 307 30.61 17.98 3.78
N GLN A 308 31.58 18.90 3.65
CA GLN A 308 32.36 19.48 4.76
C GLN A 308 33.00 18.40 5.66
N GLN A 309 33.46 17.32 5.04
CA GLN A 309 34.15 16.21 5.66
C GLN A 309 35.67 16.41 5.54
N GLN A 310 36.40 15.93 6.53
CA GLN A 310 37.85 15.83 6.44
C GLN A 310 38.21 14.44 5.93
N GLN A 311 38.85 14.35 4.76
CA GLN A 311 39.38 13.09 4.26
C GLN A 311 40.41 12.54 5.27
N PRO A 312 40.30 11.26 5.69
CA PRO A 312 41.25 10.67 6.62
C PRO A 312 42.70 10.68 6.08
N GLU A 313 43.67 10.91 6.97
CA GLU A 313 45.09 10.90 6.60
C GLU A 313 45.49 9.53 6.02
N GLY A 314 46.31 9.56 4.97
CA GLY A 314 46.81 8.34 4.31
C GLY A 314 45.89 7.73 3.26
N ILE A 315 44.69 8.27 3.07
CA ILE A 315 43.77 7.88 1.98
C ILE A 315 44.05 8.77 0.76
N GLN A 316 44.26 8.15 -0.40
CA GLN A 316 44.46 8.89 -1.66
C GLN A 316 43.12 9.36 -2.24
N ASP A 317 43.17 10.32 -3.16
CA ASP A 317 41.99 10.77 -3.91
C ASP A 317 41.32 9.60 -4.65
N GLY A 318 39.99 9.53 -4.58
CA GLY A 318 39.18 8.45 -5.15
C GLY A 318 39.28 7.11 -4.41
N GLN A 319 40.08 6.98 -3.33
CA GLN A 319 40.18 5.72 -2.61
C GLN A 319 39.03 5.52 -1.60
N PRO A 320 38.40 4.33 -1.59
CA PRO A 320 37.31 4.04 -0.68
C PRO A 320 37.78 3.92 0.77
N LEU A 321 36.98 4.42 1.70
CA LEU A 321 37.19 4.21 3.14
C LEU A 321 36.78 2.80 3.56
N THR A 322 37.22 2.32 4.73
CA THR A 322 36.61 1.16 5.40
C THR A 322 35.23 1.53 5.94
N LEU A 323 34.38 0.54 6.23
CA LEU A 323 33.08 0.78 6.84
C LEU A 323 33.20 1.53 8.17
N GLU A 324 34.15 1.14 9.02
CA GLU A 324 34.38 1.80 10.31
C GLU A 324 34.77 3.28 10.14
N GLN A 325 35.68 3.59 9.20
CA GLN A 325 36.05 4.98 8.90
C GLN A 325 34.86 5.77 8.37
N PHE A 326 34.07 5.20 7.45
CA PHE A 326 32.89 5.84 6.89
C PHE A 326 31.82 6.12 7.95
N SER A 327 31.49 5.15 8.80
CA SER A 327 30.47 5.32 9.85
C SER A 327 30.83 6.42 10.86
N ASN A 328 32.12 6.71 11.02
CA ASN A 328 32.60 7.80 11.88
C ASN A 328 32.76 9.14 11.14
N LEU A 329 32.61 9.16 9.81
CA LEU A 329 32.79 10.36 8.98
C LEU A 329 31.50 11.20 8.90
N LYS A 330 31.24 11.99 9.95
CA LYS A 330 30.06 12.88 10.02
C LYS A 330 30.00 13.87 8.86
N ILE A 331 28.84 13.97 8.22
CA ILE A 331 28.56 14.94 7.16
C ILE A 331 28.24 16.29 7.82
N MET A 332 28.84 17.38 7.35
CA MET A 332 28.72 18.71 7.96
C MET A 332 29.02 18.71 9.46
N LYS A 333 29.91 17.80 9.91
CA LYS A 333 30.29 17.57 11.32
C LYS A 333 29.15 17.15 12.26
N GLN A 334 27.93 16.93 11.77
CA GLN A 334 26.77 16.66 12.61
C GLN A 334 25.90 15.50 12.10
N TYR A 335 25.72 15.38 10.79
CA TYR A 335 24.79 14.43 10.19
C TYR A 335 25.37 13.03 10.07
N THR A 336 24.47 12.06 10.13
CA THR A 336 24.80 10.65 10.26
C THR A 336 24.92 10.01 8.88
N PRO A 337 26.12 9.54 8.48
CA PRO A 337 26.27 8.77 7.26
C PRO A 337 25.50 7.44 7.39
N MET A 338 24.96 6.93 6.27
CA MET A 338 24.13 5.73 6.27
C MET A 338 24.78 4.57 5.52
N THR A 339 24.53 3.35 6.00
CA THR A 339 24.83 2.10 5.30
C THR A 339 23.56 1.52 4.66
N ILE A 340 23.69 0.49 3.82
CA ILE A 340 22.52 -0.24 3.31
C ILE A 340 21.64 -0.82 4.44
N VAL A 341 22.25 -1.20 5.57
CA VAL A 341 21.51 -1.69 6.75
C VAL A 341 20.70 -0.56 7.39
N ASP A 342 21.26 0.65 7.45
CA ASP A 342 20.55 1.82 7.96
C ASP A 342 19.39 2.22 7.05
N LEU A 343 19.56 2.09 5.73
CA LEU A 343 18.50 2.31 4.75
C LEU A 343 17.34 1.32 4.95
N PHE A 344 17.61 0.04 5.16
CA PHE A 344 16.54 -0.92 5.44
C PHE A 344 15.86 -0.68 6.80
N ARG A 345 16.59 -0.15 7.79
CA ARG A 345 15.98 0.30 9.04
C ARG A 345 15.07 1.53 8.85
N PHE A 346 15.47 2.46 7.98
CA PHE A 346 14.61 3.57 7.55
C PHE A 346 13.34 3.02 6.88
N LEU A 347 13.48 2.14 5.88
CA LEU A 347 12.33 1.53 5.21
C LEU A 347 11.44 0.72 6.17
N ALA A 348 11.99 0.04 7.17
CA ALA A 348 11.19 -0.64 8.19
C ALA A 348 10.38 0.34 9.05
N SER A 349 10.90 1.55 9.29
CA SER A 349 10.26 2.59 10.09
C SER A 349 9.23 3.40 9.29
N TYR A 350 9.38 3.46 7.96
CA TYR A 350 8.51 4.21 7.04
C TYR A 350 7.93 3.27 5.97
N PRO A 351 6.79 2.61 6.25
CA PRO A 351 6.29 1.49 5.44
C PRO A 351 5.85 1.89 4.01
N ASP A 352 5.46 3.13 3.81
CA ASP A 352 5.06 3.72 2.52
C ASP A 352 6.21 4.41 1.77
N ALA A 353 7.43 4.41 2.31
CA ALA A 353 8.62 4.89 1.62
C ALA A 353 9.14 3.85 0.60
N GLN A 354 9.64 4.34 -0.52
CA GLN A 354 10.31 3.58 -1.58
C GLN A 354 11.67 4.20 -1.89
N VAL A 355 12.60 3.38 -2.36
CA VAL A 355 13.96 3.83 -2.69
C VAL A 355 14.31 3.47 -4.12
N VAL A 356 14.76 4.47 -4.85
CA VAL A 356 15.42 4.35 -6.14
C VAL A 356 16.92 4.25 -5.89
N THR A 357 17.59 3.25 -6.47
CA THR A 357 19.04 3.06 -6.25
C THR A 357 19.83 3.87 -7.28
N ASP A 358 20.84 4.64 -6.86
CA ASP A 358 21.87 5.13 -7.78
C ASP A 358 23.20 4.44 -7.46
N THR A 359 23.56 3.46 -8.30
CA THR A 359 24.72 2.59 -8.03
C THR A 359 25.95 2.93 -8.89
N ILE A 360 25.84 3.93 -9.76
CA ILE A 360 26.82 4.51 -10.70
C ILE A 360 27.62 3.57 -11.64
N TYR A 361 27.64 2.25 -11.40
CA TYR A 361 28.46 1.29 -12.15
C TYR A 361 27.76 0.67 -13.36
N ILE A 362 28.53 0.54 -14.45
CA ILE A 362 28.13 -0.17 -15.67
C ILE A 362 28.87 -1.52 -15.87
N ASP A 363 29.88 -1.81 -15.04
CA ASP A 363 30.60 -3.10 -15.10
C ASP A 363 29.74 -4.23 -14.50
N PRO A 364 29.51 -5.34 -15.23
CA PRO A 364 28.64 -6.41 -14.77
C PRO A 364 29.04 -7.05 -13.44
N ARG A 365 30.34 -7.13 -13.12
CA ARG A 365 30.81 -7.75 -11.87
C ARG A 365 30.52 -6.84 -10.68
N ARG A 366 30.70 -5.52 -10.84
CA ARG A 366 30.37 -4.54 -9.80
C ARG A 366 28.87 -4.45 -9.58
N ILE A 367 28.07 -4.41 -10.65
CA ILE A 367 26.60 -4.48 -10.58
C ILE A 367 26.18 -5.74 -9.80
N GLU A 368 26.70 -6.91 -10.19
CA GLU A 368 26.36 -8.16 -9.53
C GLU A 368 26.73 -8.14 -8.04
N HIS A 369 27.90 -7.62 -7.70
CA HIS A 369 28.34 -7.51 -6.32
C HIS A 369 27.41 -6.59 -5.51
N GLN A 370 27.13 -5.37 -5.97
CA GLN A 370 26.26 -4.43 -5.24
C GLN A 370 24.86 -4.98 -5.03
N PHE A 371 24.22 -5.49 -6.09
CA PHE A 371 22.86 -6.00 -5.98
C PHE A 371 22.78 -7.25 -5.09
N ARG A 372 23.81 -8.12 -5.07
CA ARG A 372 23.90 -9.19 -4.08
C ARG A 372 23.99 -8.64 -2.66
N ARG A 373 24.84 -7.63 -2.41
CA ARG A 373 24.95 -6.99 -1.09
C ARG A 373 23.63 -6.35 -0.64
N ILE A 374 22.87 -5.71 -1.56
CA ILE A 374 21.53 -5.17 -1.29
C ILE A 374 20.58 -6.29 -0.82
N VAL A 375 20.51 -7.39 -1.58
CA VAL A 375 19.62 -8.51 -1.26
C VAL A 375 20.02 -9.18 0.05
N GLU A 376 21.31 -9.40 0.28
CA GLU A 376 21.83 -10.00 1.51
C GLU A 376 21.54 -9.14 2.74
N ALA A 377 21.74 -7.82 2.64
CA ALA A 377 21.49 -6.89 3.74
C ALA A 377 19.99 -6.77 4.12
N ALA A 378 19.07 -7.18 3.24
CA ALA A 378 17.63 -7.19 3.52
C ALA A 378 17.20 -8.34 4.44
N ALA A 379 17.99 -9.42 4.55
CA ALA A 379 17.59 -10.64 5.25
C ALA A 379 17.12 -10.41 6.72
N PRO A 380 17.77 -9.57 7.55
CA PRO A 380 17.32 -9.30 8.92
C PRO A 380 15.98 -8.55 9.01
N PHE A 381 15.56 -7.88 7.94
CA PHE A 381 14.35 -7.05 7.88
C PHE A 381 13.18 -7.75 7.17
N GLY A 382 13.45 -8.91 6.56
CA GLY A 382 12.53 -9.62 5.67
C GLY A 382 12.61 -9.12 4.23
N TYR A 383 12.57 -10.04 3.25
CA TYR A 383 12.75 -9.70 1.83
C TYR A 383 11.61 -8.86 1.24
N ASN A 384 10.50 -8.66 1.95
CA ASN A 384 9.45 -7.73 1.53
C ASN A 384 9.94 -6.27 1.43
N VAL A 385 11.02 -5.90 2.13
CA VAL A 385 11.62 -4.57 1.97
C VAL A 385 12.22 -4.37 0.57
N LEU A 386 12.64 -5.44 -0.12
CA LEU A 386 13.17 -5.37 -1.49
C LEU A 386 12.11 -4.99 -2.51
N LEU A 387 10.83 -5.23 -2.23
CA LEU A 387 9.72 -4.81 -3.09
C LEU A 387 9.56 -3.28 -3.15
N ARG A 388 10.20 -2.57 -2.21
CA ARG A 388 10.23 -1.11 -2.14
C ARG A 388 11.54 -0.53 -2.68
N ILE A 389 12.43 -1.37 -3.18
CA ILE A 389 13.64 -0.97 -3.91
C ILE A 389 13.33 -0.96 -5.41
N ILE A 390 13.76 0.10 -6.08
CA ILE A 390 13.51 0.36 -7.50
C ILE A 390 14.87 0.58 -8.16
N PRO A 391 15.45 -0.45 -8.79
CA PRO A 391 16.76 -0.32 -9.40
C PRO A 391 16.77 0.69 -10.55
N GLN A 392 17.76 1.58 -10.57
CA GLN A 392 18.12 2.33 -11.78
C GLN A 392 18.93 1.44 -12.71
N LEU A 393 18.61 1.53 -13.99
CA LEU A 393 19.28 0.81 -15.07
C LEU A 393 20.04 1.83 -15.91
N TYR A 394 21.36 1.69 -16.02
CA TYR A 394 22.18 2.56 -16.87
C TYR A 394 22.45 1.97 -18.25
N THR A 395 22.27 0.66 -18.37
CA THR A 395 22.41 -0.10 -19.61
C THR A 395 21.31 -1.15 -19.70
N GLU A 396 21.01 -1.59 -20.91
CA GLU A 396 19.96 -2.59 -21.17
C GLU A 396 20.35 -3.98 -20.64
N ASP A 397 21.65 -4.28 -20.64
CA ASP A 397 22.21 -5.53 -20.12
C ASP A 397 22.09 -5.62 -18.58
N MET A 398 22.16 -4.49 -17.88
CA MET A 398 22.02 -4.41 -16.42
C MET A 398 20.71 -5.02 -15.94
N TYR A 399 19.62 -4.84 -16.69
CA TYR A 399 18.33 -5.46 -16.38
C TYR A 399 18.44 -6.98 -16.24
N SER A 400 19.14 -7.61 -17.20
CA SER A 400 19.30 -9.07 -17.23
C SER A 400 20.25 -9.58 -16.14
N VAL A 401 21.20 -8.75 -15.68
CA VAL A 401 22.08 -9.07 -14.56
C VAL A 401 21.30 -9.00 -13.24
N ILE A 402 20.55 -7.92 -13.02
CA ILE A 402 19.79 -7.70 -11.79
C ILE A 402 18.67 -8.73 -11.63
N GLU A 403 17.92 -9.01 -12.69
CA GLU A 403 16.83 -10.00 -12.67
C GLU A 403 17.31 -11.41 -12.26
N LYS A 404 18.56 -11.77 -12.56
CA LYS A 404 19.16 -13.05 -12.13
C LYS A 404 19.46 -13.10 -10.64
N ILE A 405 19.66 -11.95 -10.02
CA ILE A 405 19.97 -11.81 -8.59
C ILE A 405 18.66 -11.75 -7.81
N PHE A 406 17.77 -10.83 -8.19
CA PHE A 406 16.45 -10.67 -7.61
C PHE A 406 15.51 -9.95 -8.59
N PRO A 407 14.29 -10.47 -8.84
CA PRO A 407 13.33 -9.82 -9.72
C PRO A 407 12.59 -8.71 -8.96
N PHE A 408 13.09 -7.48 -9.04
CA PHE A 408 12.45 -6.32 -8.41
C PHE A 408 11.10 -5.99 -9.05
N THR A 409 10.18 -5.42 -8.26
CA THR A 409 8.82 -5.12 -8.72
C THR A 409 8.81 -4.05 -9.81
N ARG A 410 9.74 -3.10 -9.75
CA ARG A 410 9.80 -1.93 -10.64
C ARG A 410 11.24 -1.57 -10.94
N TYR A 411 11.44 -0.92 -12.07
CA TYR A 411 12.74 -0.45 -12.55
C TYR A 411 12.60 0.97 -13.11
N ILE A 412 13.66 1.77 -13.01
CA ILE A 412 13.79 3.05 -13.72
C ILE A 412 14.91 2.91 -14.76
N TYR A 413 14.63 3.21 -16.03
CA TYR A 413 15.68 3.26 -17.05
C TYR A 413 16.28 4.67 -17.12
N THR A 414 17.54 4.81 -16.71
CA THR A 414 18.22 6.09 -16.55
C THR A 414 19.11 6.39 -17.75
N LEU A 415 18.84 7.50 -18.43
CA LEU A 415 19.38 7.78 -19.77
C LEU A 415 20.66 8.62 -19.79
N TYR A 416 21.15 9.12 -18.66
CA TYR A 416 22.30 10.03 -18.68
C TYR A 416 23.65 9.31 -18.84
N GLN A 417 23.74 8.01 -18.57
CA GLN A 417 24.94 7.20 -18.83
C GLN A 417 24.85 6.35 -20.10
N THR A 418 23.64 6.06 -20.59
CA THR A 418 23.45 5.23 -21.79
C THR A 418 23.78 6.00 -23.07
N LYS A 419 24.26 5.29 -24.08
CA LYS A 419 24.43 5.82 -25.45
C LYS A 419 23.25 5.47 -26.36
N ALA A 420 22.19 4.88 -25.81
CA ALA A 420 21.02 4.46 -26.57
C ALA A 420 20.32 5.65 -27.24
N THR A 421 19.99 5.46 -28.51
CA THR A 421 19.12 6.33 -29.28
C THR A 421 17.68 6.28 -28.78
N ASP A 422 16.84 7.25 -29.16
CA ASP A 422 15.42 7.26 -28.77
C ASP A 422 14.69 5.98 -29.17
N ASP A 423 14.96 5.47 -30.37
CA ASP A 423 14.36 4.23 -30.87
C ASP A 423 14.77 3.00 -30.03
N GLU A 424 16.04 2.94 -29.61
CA GLU A 424 16.54 1.88 -28.73
C GLU A 424 15.92 1.98 -27.33
N VAL A 425 15.80 3.19 -26.78
CA VAL A 425 15.13 3.44 -25.50
C VAL A 425 13.66 3.00 -25.56
N VAL A 426 12.92 3.43 -26.58
CA VAL A 426 11.51 3.07 -26.78
C VAL A 426 11.35 1.57 -26.97
N LYS A 427 12.25 0.92 -27.71
CA LYS A 427 12.28 -0.54 -27.87
C LYS A 427 12.50 -1.24 -26.53
N PHE A 428 13.50 -0.84 -25.76
CA PHE A 428 13.81 -1.44 -24.47
C PHE A 428 12.62 -1.30 -23.49
N VAL A 429 12.04 -0.11 -23.41
CA VAL A 429 10.86 0.18 -22.56
C VAL A 429 9.67 -0.69 -22.97
N ARG A 430 9.44 -0.90 -24.27
CA ARG A 430 8.40 -1.80 -24.78
C ARG A 430 8.66 -3.26 -24.41
N ASP A 431 9.87 -3.75 -24.70
CA ASP A 431 10.24 -5.16 -24.58
C ASP A 431 10.28 -5.60 -23.11
N LYS A 432 10.82 -4.75 -22.23
CA LYS A 432 10.94 -5.01 -20.78
C LYS A 432 9.77 -4.47 -19.97
N LYS A 433 8.85 -3.73 -20.61
CA LYS A 433 7.67 -3.11 -19.98
C LYS A 433 8.05 -2.20 -18.80
N VAL A 434 9.21 -1.53 -18.90
CA VAL A 434 9.67 -0.57 -17.90
C VAL A 434 8.69 0.61 -17.86
N LYS A 435 8.32 1.06 -16.66
CA LYS A 435 7.28 2.10 -16.48
C LYS A 435 7.82 3.48 -16.18
N PHE A 436 9.12 3.58 -15.90
CA PHE A 436 9.76 4.82 -15.49
C PHE A 436 11.06 4.97 -16.26
N VAL A 437 11.26 6.15 -16.83
CA VAL A 437 12.48 6.54 -17.53
C VAL A 437 12.97 7.82 -16.86
N ALA A 438 14.25 7.92 -16.58
CA ALA A 438 14.83 9.11 -15.97
C ALA A 438 15.90 9.70 -16.89
N CYS A 439 15.94 11.01 -17.07
CA CYS A 439 16.96 11.65 -17.88
C CYS A 439 17.32 13.06 -17.42
N LEU A 440 18.48 13.55 -17.87
CA LEU A 440 18.83 14.97 -17.74
C LEU A 440 17.93 15.81 -18.66
N PRO A 441 17.79 17.13 -18.39
CA PRO A 441 16.89 17.99 -19.13
C PRO A 441 17.26 18.06 -20.62
N GLU A 442 18.55 18.03 -20.94
CA GLU A 442 19.06 18.12 -22.32
C GLU A 442 18.81 16.84 -23.13
N ARG A 443 18.60 15.70 -22.46
CA ARG A 443 18.30 14.41 -23.11
C ARG A 443 16.82 14.28 -23.47
N TYR A 444 15.95 15.06 -22.83
CA TYR A 444 14.51 15.01 -23.02
C TYR A 444 14.09 15.73 -24.30
N SER A 445 13.18 15.10 -25.04
CA SER A 445 12.42 15.72 -26.12
C SER A 445 10.95 15.38 -25.94
N ARG A 446 10.06 16.26 -26.42
CA ARG A 446 8.62 16.01 -26.35
C ARG A 446 8.22 14.78 -27.16
N GLU A 447 8.91 14.55 -28.28
CA GLU A 447 8.74 13.39 -29.14
C GLU A 447 9.03 12.09 -28.38
N LEU A 448 10.18 12.02 -27.70
CA LEU A 448 10.55 10.88 -26.86
C LEU A 448 9.53 10.69 -25.73
N GLY A 449 9.15 11.77 -25.03
CA GLY A 449 8.13 11.75 -23.98
C GLY A 449 6.80 11.15 -24.45
N LYS A 450 6.30 11.57 -25.62
CA LYS A 450 5.07 11.04 -26.23
C LYS A 450 5.20 9.56 -26.60
N GLN A 451 6.32 9.15 -27.20
CA GLN A 451 6.55 7.74 -27.55
C GLN A 451 6.54 6.86 -26.29
N LEU A 452 7.21 7.28 -25.22
CA LEU A 452 7.24 6.54 -23.95
C LEU A 452 5.88 6.52 -23.25
N LYS A 453 5.17 7.64 -23.23
CA LYS A 453 3.80 7.75 -22.69
C LYS A 453 2.83 6.82 -23.41
N SER A 454 2.97 6.64 -24.72
CA SER A 454 2.15 5.68 -25.50
C SER A 454 2.36 4.22 -25.09
N LEU A 455 3.53 3.89 -24.51
CA LEU A 455 3.83 2.58 -23.92
C LEU A 455 3.41 2.47 -22.44
N GLY A 456 2.78 3.53 -21.91
CA GLY A 456 2.42 3.66 -20.50
C GLY A 456 3.62 3.84 -19.58
N ALA A 457 4.71 4.45 -20.07
CA ALA A 457 5.87 4.84 -19.27
C ALA A 457 5.85 6.35 -18.99
N SER A 458 6.36 6.75 -17.83
CA SER A 458 6.52 8.15 -17.43
C SER A 458 7.99 8.55 -17.43
N VAL A 459 8.28 9.77 -17.89
CA VAL A 459 9.63 10.34 -17.85
C VAL A 459 9.80 11.23 -16.62
N PHE A 460 10.92 11.05 -15.92
CA PHE A 460 11.36 11.84 -14.77
C PHE A 460 12.60 12.64 -15.14
N ILE A 461 12.66 13.91 -14.77
CA ILE A 461 13.79 14.79 -15.09
C ILE A 461 14.67 15.03 -13.87
N HIS A 462 15.98 14.85 -14.04
CA HIS A 462 17.02 15.22 -13.09
C HIS A 462 17.58 16.62 -13.40
N THR A 463 18.02 17.41 -12.44
CA THR A 463 17.42 17.58 -11.11
C THR A 463 16.82 18.97 -11.11
N ILE A 464 15.52 19.08 -10.81
CA ILE A 464 14.77 20.32 -10.91
C ILE A 464 14.46 20.83 -9.50
N ASN A 465 14.93 22.05 -9.20
CA ASN A 465 14.83 22.67 -7.88
C ASN A 465 13.98 23.95 -7.86
N GLU A 466 13.43 24.34 -9.01
CA GLU A 466 12.66 25.57 -9.17
C GLU A 466 11.28 25.24 -9.73
N LEU A 467 10.23 25.81 -9.10
CA LEU A 467 8.84 25.55 -9.51
C LEU A 467 8.52 26.09 -10.91
N ASP A 468 9.21 27.15 -11.35
CA ASP A 468 9.03 27.70 -12.69
C ASP A 468 9.44 26.67 -13.75
N THR A 469 10.61 26.06 -13.57
CA THR A 469 11.10 24.97 -14.42
C THR A 469 10.21 23.74 -14.35
N VAL A 470 9.67 23.39 -13.17
CA VAL A 470 8.67 22.31 -13.03
C VAL A 470 7.45 22.59 -13.91
N ARG A 471 6.89 23.82 -13.85
CA ARG A 471 5.74 24.21 -14.67
C ARG A 471 6.05 24.08 -16.16
N GLU A 472 7.21 24.57 -16.60
CA GLU A 472 7.64 24.46 -18.00
C GLU A 472 7.64 23.00 -18.49
N TYR A 473 8.24 22.09 -17.73
CA TYR A 473 8.30 20.67 -18.09
C TYR A 473 6.96 19.93 -17.99
N ILE A 474 6.05 20.33 -17.09
CA ILE A 474 4.68 19.80 -17.07
C ILE A 474 3.96 20.13 -18.39
N HIS A 475 4.16 21.35 -18.93
CA HIS A 475 3.63 21.71 -20.25
C HIS A 475 4.24 20.87 -21.39
N GLU A 476 5.46 20.37 -21.20
CA GLU A 476 6.12 19.42 -22.09
C GLU A 476 5.75 17.95 -21.80
N GLU A 477 4.73 17.70 -20.97
CA GLU A 477 4.18 16.38 -20.62
C GLU A 477 5.15 15.46 -19.85
N VAL A 478 6.10 16.03 -19.12
CA VAL A 478 6.96 15.27 -18.18
C VAL A 478 6.13 14.66 -17.05
N GLY A 479 6.50 13.45 -16.62
CA GLY A 479 5.75 12.65 -15.65
C GLY A 479 6.07 12.93 -14.18
N GLY A 480 7.29 13.40 -13.89
CA GLY A 480 7.76 13.73 -12.54
C GLY A 480 9.20 14.25 -12.52
N PHE A 481 9.74 14.48 -11.33
CA PHE A 481 11.01 15.19 -11.14
C PHE A 481 11.86 14.60 -10.03
N TYR A 482 13.17 14.53 -10.24
CA TYR A 482 14.13 14.45 -9.14
C TYR A 482 14.35 15.86 -8.61
N THR A 483 14.39 16.02 -7.29
CA THR A 483 14.57 17.33 -6.66
C THR A 483 15.36 17.22 -5.37
N ASP A 484 16.23 18.20 -5.13
CA ASP A 484 16.95 18.36 -3.87
C ASP A 484 16.12 19.17 -2.86
N ALA A 485 15.32 20.11 -3.35
CA ALA A 485 14.80 21.21 -2.53
C ALA A 485 13.27 21.24 -2.39
N LEU A 486 12.55 20.87 -3.45
CA LEU A 486 11.11 21.05 -3.52
C LEU A 486 10.38 19.99 -2.67
N SER A 487 9.22 20.34 -2.13
CA SER A 487 8.31 19.37 -1.51
C SER A 487 7.45 18.65 -2.54
N SER A 488 7.02 17.43 -2.21
CA SER A 488 6.06 16.66 -3.05
C SER A 488 4.78 17.46 -3.29
N VAL A 489 4.31 18.15 -2.25
CA VAL A 489 3.06 18.94 -2.30
C VAL A 489 3.17 20.12 -3.27
N GLU A 490 4.27 20.87 -3.25
CA GLU A 490 4.46 22.01 -4.16
C GLU A 490 4.45 21.58 -5.62
N VAL A 491 5.09 20.44 -5.94
CA VAL A 491 5.15 19.87 -7.29
C VAL A 491 3.79 19.29 -7.71
N GLU A 492 3.13 18.53 -6.83
CA GLU A 492 1.79 17.97 -7.09
C GLU A 492 0.76 19.07 -7.35
N GLN A 493 0.84 20.20 -6.64
CA GLN A 493 0.01 21.36 -6.89
C GLN A 493 0.20 21.92 -8.31
N GLN A 494 1.40 21.89 -8.88
CA GLN A 494 1.63 22.33 -10.26
C GLN A 494 0.98 21.38 -11.27
N PHE A 495 1.08 20.06 -11.05
CA PHE A 495 0.38 19.08 -11.89
C PHE A 495 -1.14 19.23 -11.80
N LEU A 496 -1.66 19.47 -10.59
CA LEU A 496 -3.08 19.69 -10.37
C LEU A 496 -3.55 20.97 -11.07
N ALA A 497 -2.82 22.08 -10.90
CA ALA A 497 -3.14 23.35 -11.54
C ALA A 497 -3.17 23.21 -13.08
N TYR A 498 -2.17 22.53 -13.65
CA TYR A 498 -2.15 22.23 -15.08
C TYR A 498 -3.37 21.43 -15.54
N GLN A 499 -3.72 20.37 -14.80
CA GLN A 499 -4.84 19.50 -15.16
C GLN A 499 -6.19 20.25 -15.06
N VAL A 500 -6.38 21.03 -13.99
CA VAL A 500 -7.57 21.86 -13.81
C VAL A 500 -7.71 22.86 -14.95
N GLU A 501 -6.62 23.53 -15.33
CA GLU A 501 -6.65 24.48 -16.45
C GLU A 501 -6.97 23.78 -17.78
N LEU A 502 -6.32 22.64 -18.04
CA LEU A 502 -6.54 21.85 -19.25
C LEU A 502 -8.01 21.42 -19.37
N ASP A 503 -8.57 20.84 -18.32
CA ASP A 503 -9.95 20.36 -18.31
C ASP A 503 -10.96 21.51 -18.41
N THR A 504 -10.71 22.61 -17.69
CA THR A 504 -11.56 23.81 -17.78
C THR A 504 -11.59 24.35 -19.20
N ARG A 505 -10.44 24.45 -19.88
CA ARG A 505 -10.39 24.93 -21.26
C ARG A 505 -11.08 23.97 -22.24
N ARG A 506 -10.94 22.66 -22.03
CA ARG A 506 -11.63 21.64 -22.85
C ARG A 506 -13.14 21.76 -22.72
N GLU A 507 -13.65 21.91 -21.50
CA GLU A 507 -15.07 22.09 -21.22
C GLU A 507 -15.60 23.42 -21.80
N MET A 508 -14.87 24.52 -21.62
CA MET A 508 -15.25 25.80 -22.22
C MET A 508 -15.33 25.72 -23.75
N LEU A 509 -14.38 25.05 -24.39
CA LEU A 509 -14.38 24.87 -25.84
C LEU A 509 -15.48 23.92 -26.30
N SER A 510 -15.77 22.85 -25.57
CA SER A 510 -16.86 21.92 -25.92
C SER A 510 -18.21 22.63 -25.89
N VAL A 511 -18.47 23.43 -24.84
CA VAL A 511 -19.68 24.25 -24.74
C VAL A 511 -19.75 25.29 -25.87
N PHE A 512 -18.63 25.95 -26.19
CA PHE A 512 -18.57 26.90 -27.32
C PHE A 512 -18.89 26.22 -28.65
N LEU A 513 -18.30 25.06 -28.93
CA LEU A 513 -18.52 24.30 -30.16
C LEU A 513 -19.96 23.80 -30.29
N ALA A 514 -20.55 23.33 -29.19
CA ALA A 514 -21.95 22.93 -29.13
C ALA A 514 -22.87 24.11 -29.43
N PHE A 515 -22.65 25.25 -28.79
CA PHE A 515 -23.47 26.44 -29.00
C PHE A 515 -23.32 27.03 -30.41
N ARG A 516 -22.09 27.15 -30.91
CA ARG A 516 -21.80 27.88 -32.16
C ARG A 516 -22.02 27.03 -33.41
N PHE A 517 -21.69 25.75 -33.34
CA PHE A 517 -21.60 24.86 -34.49
C PHE A 517 -22.48 23.61 -34.37
N GLY A 518 -23.08 23.36 -33.20
CA GLY A 518 -23.92 22.18 -32.97
C GLY A 518 -23.13 20.86 -32.85
N ILE A 519 -21.82 20.94 -32.61
CA ILE A 519 -20.98 19.76 -32.33
C ILE A 519 -21.26 19.32 -30.89
N SER A 520 -21.61 18.05 -30.67
CA SER A 520 -21.90 17.58 -29.31
C SER A 520 -20.70 17.77 -28.36
N GLU A 521 -20.97 18.06 -27.08
CA GLU A 521 -19.91 18.25 -26.10
C GLU A 521 -19.03 17.00 -25.96
N ASP A 522 -19.64 15.80 -25.97
CA ASP A 522 -18.91 14.52 -25.93
C ASP A 522 -17.95 14.34 -27.11
N GLU A 523 -18.38 14.71 -28.32
CA GLU A 523 -17.55 14.66 -29.53
C GLU A 523 -16.38 15.65 -29.44
N ALA A 524 -16.65 16.88 -29.00
CA ALA A 524 -15.61 17.90 -28.81
C ALA A 524 -14.59 17.49 -27.73
N LEU A 525 -15.06 17.01 -26.58
CA LEU A 525 -14.20 16.51 -25.51
C LEU A 525 -13.36 15.32 -25.98
N SER A 526 -13.96 14.40 -26.74
CA SER A 526 -13.24 13.27 -27.34
C SER A 526 -12.11 13.73 -28.26
N ALA A 527 -12.33 14.77 -29.07
CA ALA A 527 -11.31 15.33 -29.95
C ALA A 527 -10.16 15.99 -29.16
N PHE A 528 -10.43 16.56 -27.99
CA PHE A 528 -9.41 17.22 -27.17
C PHE A 528 -8.62 16.29 -26.24
N ASN A 529 -9.02 15.03 -26.07
CA ASN A 529 -8.43 14.11 -25.09
C ASN A 529 -6.90 13.97 -25.21
N SER A 530 -6.37 13.96 -26.43
CA SER A 530 -4.92 13.85 -26.68
C SER A 530 -4.21 15.20 -26.84
N VAL A 531 -4.93 16.32 -26.74
CA VAL A 531 -4.42 17.67 -26.96
C VAL A 531 -3.95 18.25 -25.62
N ASN A 532 -2.69 18.70 -25.55
CA ASN A 532 -2.14 19.31 -24.35
C ASN A 532 -2.46 20.82 -24.26
N LEU A 533 -2.12 21.47 -23.15
CA LEU A 533 -2.51 22.88 -22.93
C LEU A 533 -1.93 23.87 -23.96
N ARG A 534 -0.71 23.64 -24.48
CA ARG A 534 -0.10 24.48 -25.52
C ARG A 534 -0.81 24.32 -26.87
N GLU A 535 -1.05 23.07 -27.26
CA GLU A 535 -1.79 22.74 -28.48
C GLU A 535 -3.22 23.26 -28.40
N LEU A 536 -3.86 23.11 -27.23
CA LEU A 536 -5.21 23.57 -26.98
C LEU A 536 -5.29 25.09 -27.07
N ALA A 537 -4.33 25.83 -26.51
CA ALA A 537 -4.27 27.28 -26.64
C ALA A 537 -4.18 27.73 -28.11
N SER A 538 -3.36 27.05 -28.92
CA SER A 538 -3.25 27.34 -30.35
C SER A 538 -4.53 27.02 -31.13
N ILE A 539 -5.19 25.91 -30.80
CA ILE A 539 -6.45 25.50 -31.42
C ILE A 539 -7.60 26.42 -30.98
N SER A 540 -7.66 26.83 -29.71
CA SER A 540 -8.68 27.73 -29.16
C SER A 540 -8.83 29.00 -30.00
N GLU A 541 -7.72 29.68 -30.28
CA GLU A 541 -7.74 30.94 -31.03
C GLU A 541 -8.34 30.76 -32.43
N ARG A 542 -7.96 29.67 -33.12
CA ARG A 542 -8.44 29.35 -34.46
C ARG A 542 -9.91 28.91 -34.45
N LEU A 543 -10.34 28.19 -33.41
CA LEU A 543 -11.73 27.79 -33.24
C LEU A 543 -12.64 29.01 -33.04
N PHE A 544 -12.23 30.00 -32.24
CA PHE A 544 -13.01 31.22 -32.05
C PHE A 544 -13.13 32.09 -33.32
N GLN A 545 -12.15 32.00 -34.22
CA GLN A 545 -12.16 32.71 -35.51
C GLN A 545 -12.92 31.97 -36.62
N SER A 546 -13.21 30.68 -36.42
CA SER A 546 -13.90 29.86 -37.41
C SER A 546 -15.32 30.38 -37.65
N GLN A 547 -15.71 30.46 -38.91
CA GLN A 547 -17.02 30.95 -39.34
C GLN A 547 -17.95 29.82 -39.77
N THR A 548 -17.38 28.67 -40.14
CA THR A 548 -18.13 27.51 -40.64
C THR A 548 -17.91 26.25 -39.79
N LEU A 549 -18.86 25.33 -39.86
CA LEU A 549 -18.76 24.01 -39.24
C LEU A 549 -17.57 23.20 -39.80
N GLU A 550 -17.29 23.34 -41.09
CA GLU A 550 -16.19 22.65 -41.78
C GLU A 550 -14.82 23.12 -41.29
N GLU A 551 -14.64 24.43 -41.10
CA GLU A 551 -13.43 25.01 -40.49
C GLU A 551 -13.23 24.49 -39.07
N ALA A 552 -14.29 24.49 -38.25
CA ALA A 552 -14.22 23.95 -36.88
C ALA A 552 -13.85 22.46 -36.86
N TYR A 553 -14.47 21.63 -37.71
CA TYR A 553 -14.13 20.21 -37.81
C TYR A 553 -12.70 19.96 -38.28
N SER A 554 -12.15 20.82 -39.14
CA SER A 554 -10.77 20.68 -39.61
C SER A 554 -9.75 20.86 -38.49
N LEU A 555 -10.12 21.56 -37.42
CA LEU A 555 -9.28 21.83 -36.25
C LEU A 555 -9.39 20.77 -35.15
N LEU A 556 -10.42 19.91 -35.21
CA LEU A 556 -10.67 18.82 -34.27
C LEU A 556 -10.07 17.47 -34.73
N ARG A 557 -9.44 17.43 -35.91
CA ARG A 557 -8.91 16.20 -36.54
C ARG A 557 -7.40 16.08 -36.45
#